data_AF-X1VP93-F1
#
_entry.id   AF-X1VP93-F1
#
_cell.length_a   1.000
_cell.length_b   1.000
_cell.length_c   1.000
_cell.angle_alpha   90.00
_cell.angle_beta   90.00
_cell.angle_gamma   90.00
#
_symmetry.space_group_name_H-M   'P 1'
#
loop_
_entity.id
_entity.type
_entity.pdbx_description
1 polymer ?
#
loop_
_entity_poly.entity_id
_entity_poly.type
_entity_poly.pdbx_seq_one_letter_code
_entity_poly.pdbx_strand_id
1 'polypeptide(L)' 'KVQDLRLKTGIIQRMFDCGDISITTAGMAGVECVWHNIPNAREVQKTLRTLLER' A
#
# COMPACT_ATOMS: atom_id res chain seq x y z
N LYS A 1 -12.75 6.78 -5.43
CA LYS A 1 -11.55 7.46 -5.95
C LYS A 1 -10.45 7.33 -4.88
N VAL A 2 -9.35 6.64 -5.17
CA VAL A 2 -8.24 6.53 -4.22
C VAL A 2 -7.52 7.87 -4.15
N GLN A 3 -7.26 8.33 -2.94
CA GLN A 3 -6.61 9.61 -2.67
C GLN A 3 -5.11 9.43 -2.56
N ASP A 4 -4.68 8.36 -1.88
CA ASP A 4 -3.27 8.11 -1.61
C ASP A 4 -2.98 6.61 -1.45
N LEU A 5 -1.80 6.21 -1.92
CA LEU A 5 -1.26 4.85 -1.79
C LEU A 5 0.18 4.96 -1.29
N ARG A 6 0.42 4.55 -0.05
CA ARG A 6 1.73 4.61 0.60
C ARG A 6 2.30 3.22 0.80
N LEU A 7 3.60 3.10 0.59
CA LEU A 7 4.39 1.93 0.97
C LEU A 7 5.29 2.34 2.13
N LYS A 8 5.20 1.63 3.24
CA LYS A 8 6.10 1.78 4.39
C LYS A 8 6.89 0.50 4.55
N THR A 9 8.20 0.62 4.66
CA THR A 9 9.08 -0.54 4.84
C THR A 9 9.99 -0.26 6.02
N GLY A 10 9.76 -0.99 7.11
CA GLY A 10 10.65 -0.97 8.28
C GLY A 10 12.00 -1.66 7.99
N ILE A 11 12.98 -1.48 8.88
CA ILE A 11 14.31 -2.08 8.78
C ILE A 11 14.21 -3.61 8.73
N ILE A 12 13.41 -4.20 9.63
CA ILE A 12 13.16 -5.64 9.69
C ILE A 12 12.45 -6.11 8.42
N GLN A 13 11.43 -5.36 7.96
CA GLN A 13 10.65 -5.73 6.80
C GLN A 13 11.48 -5.74 5.51
N ARG A 14 12.47 -4.86 5.38
CA ARG A 14 13.45 -4.91 4.27
C ARG A 14 14.29 -6.19 4.28
N MET A 15 14.63 -6.70 5.46
CA MET A 15 15.41 -7.93 5.59
C MET A 15 14.62 -9.16 5.14
N PHE A 16 13.30 -9.14 5.32
CA PHE A 16 12.37 -10.21 4.92
C PHE A 16 11.65 -9.92 3.60
N ASP A 17 12.11 -8.93 2.83
CA ASP A 17 11.51 -8.46 1.58
C ASP A 17 9.97 -8.29 1.64
N CYS A 18 9.50 -7.77 2.77
CA CYS A 18 8.11 -7.45 3.02
C CYS A 18 7.91 -5.97 3.31
N GLY A 19 6.66 -5.52 3.35
CA GLY A 19 6.33 -4.13 3.68
C GLY A 19 4.85 -3.92 3.92
N ASP A 20 4.52 -2.74 4.43
CA ASP A 20 3.15 -2.34 4.72
C ASP A 20 2.63 -1.41 3.62
N ILE A 21 1.41 -1.67 3.16
CA ILE A 21 0.73 -0.85 2.15
C ILE A 21 -0.47 -0.18 2.81
N SER A 22 -0.55 1.13 2.72
CA SER A 22 -1.69 1.92 3.22
C SER A 22 -2.40 2.58 2.05
N ILE A 23 -3.72 2.40 1.98
CA ILE A 23 -4.60 2.96 0.95
C ILE A 23 -5.58 3.89 1.65
N THR A 24 -5.61 5.16 1.23
CA THR A 24 -6.58 6.14 1.72
C THR A 24 -7.51 6.53 0.59
N THR A 25 -8.82 6.42 0.82
CA THR A 25 -9.85 6.78 -0.17
C THR A 25 -10.37 8.20 0.04
N ALA A 26 -10.61 8.92 -1.06
CA ALA A 26 -11.17 10.27 -1.01
C ALA A 26 -12.69 10.18 -0.83
N GLY A 27 -13.20 10.69 0.29
CA GLY A 27 -14.64 10.74 0.61
C GLY A 27 -14.92 10.93 2.10
N MET A 28 -16.19 11.19 2.44
CA MET A 28 -16.69 11.58 3.78
C MET A 28 -16.34 10.61 4.94
N ALA A 29 -15.92 9.38 4.64
CA ALA A 29 -15.61 8.37 5.65
C ALA A 29 -14.11 8.08 5.83
N GLY A 30 -13.22 8.69 5.03
CA GLY A 30 -11.76 8.57 5.20
C GLY A 30 -11.27 7.14 5.43
N VAL A 31 -11.81 6.17 4.68
CA VAL A 31 -11.49 4.75 4.92
C VAL A 31 -10.02 4.53 4.61
N GLU A 32 -9.26 4.20 5.65
CA GLU A 32 -7.87 3.77 5.59
C GLU A 32 -7.83 2.24 5.65
N CYS A 33 -7.27 1.63 4.60
CA CYS A 33 -7.00 0.21 4.55
C CYS A 33 -5.49 0.02 4.69
N VAL A 34 -5.06 -0.77 5.68
CA VAL A 34 -3.64 -1.05 5.92
C VAL A 34 -3.41 -2.55 5.81
N TRP A 35 -2.48 -2.92 4.93
CA TRP A 35 -2.04 -4.29 4.73
C TRP A 35 -0.64 -4.41 5.32
N HIS A 36 -0.47 -5.30 6.29
CA HIS A 36 0.80 -5.48 6.99
C HIS A 36 1.60 -6.66 6.47
N ASN A 37 2.92 -6.53 6.44
CA ASN A 37 3.87 -7.59 6.12
C ASN A 37 3.61 -8.29 4.78
N ILE A 38 3.19 -7.51 3.77
CA ILE A 38 2.98 -8.03 2.41
C ILE A 38 4.34 -8.43 1.82
N PRO A 39 4.53 -9.69 1.39
CA PRO A 39 5.72 -10.09 0.65
C PRO A 39 5.72 -9.41 -0.73
N ASN A 40 6.90 -9.07 -1.26
CA ASN A 40 7.03 -8.36 -2.53
C ASN A 40 6.21 -7.05 -2.58
N ALA A 41 6.12 -6.32 -1.46
CA ALA A 41 5.23 -5.15 -1.32
C ALA A 41 5.43 -4.07 -2.41
N ARG A 42 6.62 -3.98 -3.02
CA ARG A 42 6.87 -3.08 -4.16
C ARG A 42 6.12 -3.49 -5.43
N GLU A 43 6.07 -4.78 -5.74
CA GLU A 43 5.33 -5.27 -6.91
C GLU A 43 3.83 -5.10 -6.69
N VAL A 44 3.35 -5.45 -5.50
CA VAL A 44 1.95 -5.26 -5.11
C VAL A 44 1.56 -3.78 -5.21
N GLN A 45 2.42 -2.86 -4.73
CA GLN A 45 2.17 -1.42 -4.86
C GLN A 45 2.07 -0.99 -6.33
N LYS A 46 2.98 -1.47 -7.21
CA LYS A 46 2.94 -1.14 -8.65
C LYS A 46 1.63 -1.61 -9.29
N THR A 47 1.24 -2.86 -9.04
CA THR A 47 -0.01 -3.43 -9.56
C THR A 47 -1.21 -2.62 -9.08
N LEU A 48 -1.26 -2.27 -7.79
CA LEU A 48 -2.34 -1.43 -7.25
C LEU A 48 -2.39 -0.06 -7.91
N ARG A 49 -1.26 0.61 -8.16
CA ARG A 49 -1.26 1.88 -8.90
C ARG A 49 -1.85 1.72 -10.29
N THR A 50 -1.42 0.72 -11.05
CA THR A 50 -1.93 0.46 -12.40
C THR A 50 -3.44 0.17 -12.42
N LEU A 51 -3.95 -0.56 -11.41
CA LEU A 51 -5.37 -0.86 -11.30
C LEU A 51 -6.22 0.36 -10.91
N LEU A 52 -5.65 1.27 -10.11
CA LEU A 52 -6.35 2.46 -9.61
C LEU A 52 -6.28 3.67 -10.56
N GLU A 53 -5.36 3.66 -11.51
CA GLU A 53 -5.26 4.63 -12.61
C GLU A 53 -6.23 4.33 -13.77
N ARG A 54 -6.85 3.15 -13.78
CA ARG A 54 -7.95 2.78 -14.69
C ARG A 54 -9.30 3.26 -14.15
#